data_AF-A0A511YFW4-F1
#
_entry.id   AF-A0A511YFW4-F1
#
_cell.length_a   1.000
_cell.length_b   1.000
_cell.length_c   1.000
_cell.angle_alpha   90.00
_cell.angle_beta   90.00
_cell.angle_gamma   90.00
#
_symmetry.space_group_name_H-M   'P 1'
#
loop_
_entity.id
_entity.type
_entity.pdbx_description
1 polymer ?
#
loop_
_entity_poly.entity_id
_entity_poly.type
_entity_poly.pdbx_seq_one_letter_code
_entity_poly.pdbx_strand_id
1 'polypeptide(L)'
;MKRLLLGFTLALINVSVFSQTSQAYVAPGELRTFLDYNLGADTSLNSTVPAQGIKGAKYQWGKNTPVNSASWGSTSAIDSSWSDSGKTLNDPCPDGYRVPTSAEWQGVIDNNSVQWVGDFVEDGTNMYTRHGSGILINNSLFLPAAGSNYYVNGNLFSNNASGAYWSTTVTGWANYAKGLTFMKALLSNNQTLNVGFSIDKNSGANVRCIKEPVSFPNGILYPNPVKDNFFVNDDALKKMIRVKVYNTAGKLVLQKDIVTPSKESISTKDLVSGIYSVKITKEGKTYTEKIKVQN
;
A
#
# COMPACT_ATOMS: atom_id res chain seq x y z
N MET A 1 19.76 45.75 -43.87
CA MET A 1 20.04 44.77 -42.79
C MET A 1 18.72 44.47 -42.06
N LYS A 2 18.06 43.35 -42.37
CA LYS A 2 16.84 42.89 -41.67
C LYS A 2 17.26 42.01 -40.50
N ARG A 3 16.94 42.42 -39.27
CA ARG A 3 17.15 41.61 -38.06
C ARG A 3 16.02 40.60 -37.93
N LEU A 4 16.37 39.32 -37.88
CA LEU A 4 15.46 38.21 -37.60
C LEU A 4 15.43 38.00 -36.09
N LEU A 5 14.31 38.30 -35.43
CA LEU A 5 14.08 37.89 -34.03
C LEU A 5 13.55 36.46 -34.03
N LEU A 6 14.34 35.51 -33.54
CA LEU A 6 13.86 34.18 -33.15
C LEU A 6 13.21 34.30 -31.77
N GLY A 7 11.88 34.23 -31.72
CA GLY A 7 11.14 34.06 -30.48
C GLY A 7 11.25 32.61 -30.00
N PHE A 8 11.94 32.38 -28.89
CA PHE A 8 11.87 31.13 -28.15
C PHE A 8 10.54 31.09 -27.38
N THR A 9 9.56 30.36 -27.89
CA THR A 9 8.38 29.97 -27.10
C THR A 9 8.80 28.90 -26.10
N LEU A 10 8.87 29.29 -24.84
CA LEU A 10 9.05 28.39 -23.70
C LEU A 10 7.75 27.56 -23.55
N ALA A 11 7.76 26.31 -23.97
CA ALA A 11 6.65 25.40 -23.72
C ALA A 11 6.61 25.08 -22.22
N LEU A 12 5.59 25.59 -21.52
CA LEU A 12 5.25 25.16 -20.18
C LEU A 12 4.82 23.69 -20.25
N ILE A 13 5.73 22.78 -19.89
CA ILE A 13 5.38 21.40 -19.62
C ILE A 13 4.58 21.41 -18.32
N ASN A 14 3.25 21.35 -18.44
CA ASN A 14 2.39 21.01 -17.32
C ASN A 14 2.70 19.56 -16.92
N VAL A 15 3.67 19.37 -16.02
CA VAL A 15 3.81 18.11 -15.29
C VAL A 15 2.62 18.09 -14.33
N SER A 16 1.53 17.47 -14.75
CA SER A 16 0.48 17.05 -13.82
C SER A 16 1.11 16.03 -12.88
N VAL A 17 1.62 16.50 -11.74
CA VAL A 17 1.96 15.63 -10.63
C VAL A 17 0.63 15.08 -10.15
N PHE A 18 0.29 13.87 -10.58
CA PHE A 18 -0.83 13.13 -10.02
C PHE A 18 -0.49 12.90 -8.55
N SER A 19 -0.99 13.77 -7.66
CA SER A 19 -0.98 13.56 -6.21
C SER A 19 -2.05 12.50 -5.90
N GLN A 20 -1.87 11.28 -6.42
CA GLN A 20 -2.66 10.15 -5.95
C GLN A 20 -2.09 9.71 -4.60
N THR A 21 -2.98 9.37 -3.69
CA THR A 21 -2.65 8.73 -2.42
C THR A 21 -3.55 7.51 -2.35
N SER A 22 -3.06 6.37 -2.81
CA SER A 22 -3.79 5.11 -2.75
C SER A 22 -4.17 4.80 -1.31
N GLN A 23 -5.47 4.63 -1.06
CA GLN A 23 -6.03 4.40 0.27
C GLN A 23 -7.08 3.29 0.22
N ALA A 24 -7.11 2.48 1.28
CA ALA A 24 -8.12 1.46 1.48
C ALA A 24 -8.34 1.24 2.98
N TYR A 25 -9.55 0.83 3.36
CA TYR A 25 -9.85 0.42 4.73
C TYR A 25 -9.23 -0.94 5.01
N VAL A 26 -8.48 -1.10 6.10
CA VAL A 26 -7.88 -2.38 6.52
C VAL A 26 -8.64 -3.04 7.68
N ALA A 27 -9.64 -2.34 8.20
CA ALA A 27 -10.61 -2.79 9.20
C ALA A 27 -11.81 -1.83 9.16
N PRO A 28 -12.94 -2.13 9.84
CA PRO A 28 -14.10 -1.25 9.87
C PRO A 28 -13.77 0.17 10.39
N GLY A 29 -13.68 1.13 9.46
CA GLY A 29 -13.36 2.53 9.76
C GLY A 29 -11.86 2.85 9.85
N GLU A 30 -10.97 1.86 9.69
CA GLU A 30 -9.51 2.08 9.70
C GLU A 30 -8.97 2.32 8.28
N LEU A 31 -8.95 3.58 7.83
CA LEU A 31 -8.41 3.95 6.52
C LEU A 31 -6.88 4.03 6.57
N ARG A 32 -6.19 3.34 5.65
CA ARG A 32 -4.73 3.34 5.55
C ARG A 32 -4.26 3.73 4.16
N THR A 33 -3.05 4.30 4.11
CA THR A 33 -2.39 4.70 2.87
C THR A 33 -1.44 3.61 2.41
N PHE A 34 -1.46 3.31 1.12
CA PHE A 34 -0.53 2.44 0.42
C PHE A 34 0.37 3.27 -0.49
N LEU A 35 1.47 2.70 -0.96
CA LEU A 35 2.16 3.27 -2.12
C LEU A 35 1.25 3.20 -3.34
N ASP A 36 1.31 4.23 -4.19
CA ASP A 36 0.53 4.30 -5.44
C ASP A 36 0.97 3.27 -6.48
N TYR A 37 2.18 2.71 -6.34
CA TYR A 37 2.71 1.66 -7.20
C TYR A 37 3.24 0.45 -6.44
N ASN A 38 3.30 -0.69 -7.13
CA ASN A 38 4.08 -1.84 -6.67
C ASN A 38 5.56 -1.45 -6.64
N LEU A 39 6.34 -2.04 -5.74
CA LEU A 39 7.78 -1.79 -5.75
C LEU A 39 8.39 -2.17 -7.11
N GLY A 40 9.28 -1.33 -7.64
CA GLY A 40 9.93 -1.52 -8.93
C GLY A 40 9.06 -1.21 -10.16
N ALA A 41 7.94 -0.50 -9.99
CA ALA A 41 7.12 0.00 -11.08
C ALA A 41 7.65 1.33 -11.65
N ASP A 42 7.24 1.64 -12.89
CA ASP A 42 7.41 2.94 -13.52
C ASP A 42 6.39 3.94 -12.94
N THR A 43 6.90 4.90 -12.15
CA THR A 43 6.10 5.91 -11.45
C THR A 43 5.80 7.14 -12.29
N SER A 44 6.23 7.18 -13.56
CA SER A 44 5.85 8.24 -14.51
C SER A 44 4.46 8.02 -15.13
N LEU A 45 3.93 6.80 -15.03
CA LEU A 45 2.61 6.41 -15.53
C LEU A 45 1.52 6.73 -14.50
N ASN A 46 0.24 6.64 -14.90
CA ASN A 46 -0.87 6.78 -13.96
C ASN A 46 -1.10 5.47 -13.17
N SER A 47 -0.97 5.50 -11.84
CA SER A 47 -1.12 4.34 -10.94
C SER A 47 -2.47 3.63 -11.01
N THR A 48 -3.54 4.33 -11.41
CA THR A 48 -4.90 3.78 -11.47
C THR A 48 -5.34 3.32 -12.85
N VAL A 49 -4.49 3.48 -13.87
CA VAL A 49 -4.78 3.07 -15.25
C VAL A 49 -3.94 1.84 -15.58
N PRO A 50 -4.55 0.73 -16.05
CA PRO A 50 -3.81 -0.47 -16.40
C PRO A 50 -2.70 -0.20 -17.43
N ALA A 51 -1.46 -0.55 -17.08
CA ALA A 51 -0.30 -0.44 -17.97
C ALA A 51 0.78 -1.47 -17.59
N GLN A 52 1.69 -1.77 -18.53
CA GLN A 52 2.83 -2.66 -18.30
C GLN A 52 3.74 -2.14 -17.20
N GLY A 53 4.13 -0.86 -17.28
CA GLY A 53 5.11 -0.26 -16.37
C GLY A 53 4.68 -0.24 -14.91
N ILE A 54 3.37 -0.23 -14.61
CA ILE A 54 2.88 -0.16 -13.23
C ILE A 54 2.82 -1.52 -12.51
N LYS A 55 3.10 -2.63 -13.21
CA LYS A 55 3.03 -3.98 -12.63
C LYS A 55 4.06 -4.23 -11.53
N GLY A 56 5.20 -3.53 -11.59
CA GLY A 56 6.27 -3.61 -10.60
C GLY A 56 7.06 -4.92 -10.61
N ALA A 57 8.15 -4.91 -9.87
CA ALA A 57 9.05 -6.03 -9.70
C ALA A 57 8.46 -7.12 -8.79
N LYS A 58 9.07 -8.29 -8.88
CA LYS A 58 8.69 -9.50 -8.16
C LYS A 58 9.69 -9.73 -7.05
N TYR A 59 9.21 -10.12 -5.88
CA TYR A 59 10.02 -10.39 -4.69
C TYR A 59 9.74 -11.82 -4.24
N GLN A 60 10.76 -12.49 -3.73
CA GLN A 60 10.58 -13.67 -2.90
C GLN A 60 10.26 -13.22 -1.47
N TRP A 61 9.49 -14.02 -0.75
CA TRP A 61 9.09 -13.68 0.60
C TRP A 61 10.32 -13.55 1.51
N GLY A 62 10.36 -12.51 2.33
CA GLY A 62 11.45 -12.26 3.26
C GLY A 62 12.74 -11.74 2.62
N LYS A 63 12.70 -11.24 1.38
CA LYS A 63 13.87 -10.64 0.70
C LYS A 63 13.68 -9.13 0.51
N ASN A 64 14.77 -8.37 0.68
CA ASN A 64 14.76 -6.91 0.50
C ASN A 64 15.05 -6.46 -0.95
N THR A 65 15.40 -7.38 -1.83
CA THR A 65 15.71 -7.11 -3.24
C THR A 65 14.77 -7.90 -4.15
N PRO A 66 14.47 -7.37 -5.35
CA PRO A 66 13.64 -8.09 -6.31
C PRO A 66 14.34 -9.36 -6.78
N VAL A 67 13.55 -10.37 -7.16
CA VAL A 67 14.06 -11.63 -7.69
C VAL A 67 14.80 -11.39 -9.00
N ASN A 68 15.98 -11.98 -9.12
CA ASN A 68 16.69 -12.07 -10.40
C ASN A 68 16.45 -13.47 -11.00
N SER A 69 16.69 -13.62 -12.31
CA SER A 69 16.46 -14.88 -13.02
C SER A 69 17.32 -16.07 -12.55
N ALA A 70 18.35 -15.84 -11.74
CA ALA A 70 19.25 -16.87 -11.21
C ALA A 70 18.87 -17.37 -9.79
N SER A 71 17.89 -16.73 -9.13
CA SER A 71 17.53 -17.01 -7.73
C SER A 71 16.39 -18.03 -7.54
N TRP A 72 15.92 -18.67 -8.60
CA TRP A 72 14.86 -19.68 -8.52
C TRP A 72 15.38 -20.97 -7.87
N GLY A 73 14.58 -21.60 -7.01
CA GLY A 73 15.01 -22.75 -6.22
C GLY A 73 15.92 -22.42 -5.02
N SER A 74 15.98 -21.15 -4.59
CA SER A 74 16.73 -20.75 -3.39
C SER A 74 16.13 -21.30 -2.09
N THR A 75 16.91 -21.29 -1.01
CA THR A 75 16.39 -21.61 0.33
C THR A 75 15.38 -20.57 0.79
N SER A 76 14.24 -21.05 1.28
CA SER A 76 13.17 -20.23 1.86
C SER A 76 13.70 -19.31 2.95
N ALA A 77 13.21 -18.07 2.98
CA ALA A 77 13.55 -17.15 4.06
C ALA A 77 12.94 -17.61 5.39
N ILE A 78 13.67 -17.35 6.49
CA ILE A 78 13.21 -17.63 7.86
C ILE A 78 12.00 -16.76 8.21
N ASP A 79 11.09 -17.25 9.05
CA ASP A 79 9.80 -16.61 9.39
C ASP A 79 9.92 -15.21 10.00
N SER A 80 11.06 -14.85 10.56
CA SER A 80 11.33 -13.50 11.10
C SER A 80 11.83 -12.52 10.03
N SER A 81 11.98 -12.94 8.77
CA SER A 81 12.49 -12.08 7.71
C SER A 81 11.55 -10.93 7.41
N TRP A 82 10.24 -11.15 7.37
CA TRP A 82 9.22 -10.10 7.43
C TRP A 82 8.34 -10.35 8.65
N SER A 83 7.79 -9.30 9.26
CA SER A 83 7.10 -9.39 10.55
C SER A 83 5.79 -8.62 10.56
N ASP A 84 4.74 -9.23 11.12
CA ASP A 84 3.46 -8.57 11.37
C ASP A 84 3.59 -7.44 12.42
N SER A 85 4.62 -7.51 13.28
CA SER A 85 4.86 -6.53 14.34
C SER A 85 5.53 -5.24 13.84
N GLY A 86 6.00 -5.19 12.59
CA GLY A 86 6.63 -4.00 12.03
C GLY A 86 7.70 -4.30 10.98
N LYS A 87 8.26 -3.23 10.43
CA LYS A 87 9.32 -3.29 9.42
C LYS A 87 10.58 -3.98 9.95
N THR A 88 11.15 -4.87 9.15
CA THR A 88 12.43 -5.55 9.42
C THR A 88 13.51 -5.06 8.45
N LEU A 89 14.76 -5.48 8.66
CA LEU A 89 15.86 -5.20 7.71
C LEU A 89 15.63 -5.80 6.32
N ASN A 90 14.89 -6.91 6.24
CA ASN A 90 14.60 -7.60 4.98
C ASN A 90 13.31 -7.09 4.31
N ASP A 91 12.54 -6.21 4.95
CA ASP A 91 11.34 -5.60 4.37
C ASP A 91 11.74 -4.62 3.24
N PRO A 92 11.35 -4.87 1.98
CA PRO A 92 11.81 -4.10 0.83
C PRO A 92 11.15 -2.71 0.69
N CYS A 93 10.17 -2.39 1.52
CA CYS A 93 9.48 -1.10 1.42
C CYS A 93 10.39 0.07 1.81
N PRO A 94 10.13 1.29 1.34
CA PRO A 94 10.89 2.47 1.77
C PRO A 94 10.57 2.86 3.23
N ASP A 95 11.34 3.78 3.79
CA ASP A 95 11.15 4.27 5.15
C ASP A 95 9.74 4.81 5.41
N GLY A 96 9.18 4.44 6.57
CA GLY A 96 7.81 4.74 6.95
C GLY A 96 6.76 3.93 6.19
N TYR A 97 7.16 2.89 5.46
CA TYR A 97 6.30 1.91 4.82
C TYR A 97 6.82 0.50 5.11
N ARG A 98 5.89 -0.46 5.15
CA ARG A 98 6.18 -1.88 5.32
C ARG A 98 5.33 -2.74 4.40
N VAL A 99 5.65 -4.02 4.31
CA VAL A 99 4.78 -5.01 3.68
C VAL A 99 3.49 -5.15 4.53
N PRO A 100 2.29 -5.25 3.92
CA PRO A 100 1.04 -5.43 4.67
C PRO A 100 0.97 -6.79 5.37
N THR A 101 0.19 -6.88 6.45
CA THR A 101 -0.16 -8.18 7.05
C THR A 101 -1.28 -8.86 6.27
N SER A 102 -1.48 -10.16 6.51
CA SER A 102 -2.63 -10.84 5.90
C SER A 102 -3.96 -10.32 6.46
N ALA A 103 -4.01 -9.93 7.73
CA ALA A 103 -5.21 -9.33 8.32
C ALA A 103 -5.55 -7.99 7.65
N GLU A 104 -4.54 -7.16 7.32
CA GLU A 104 -4.76 -5.91 6.61
C GLU A 104 -5.28 -6.14 5.19
N TRP A 105 -4.72 -7.11 4.46
CA TRP A 105 -5.26 -7.48 3.16
C TRP A 105 -6.69 -8.03 3.23
N GLN A 106 -6.99 -8.84 4.24
CA GLN A 106 -8.34 -9.36 4.46
C GLN A 106 -9.31 -8.20 4.70
N GLY A 107 -8.92 -7.24 5.55
CA GLY A 107 -9.72 -6.05 5.76
C GLY A 107 -9.88 -5.16 4.52
N VAL A 108 -8.87 -5.11 3.64
CA VAL A 108 -9.00 -4.46 2.32
C VAL A 108 -10.11 -5.09 1.50
N ILE A 109 -10.26 -6.41 1.51
CA ILE A 109 -11.33 -7.10 0.79
C ILE A 109 -12.69 -6.86 1.47
N ASP A 110 -12.74 -6.97 2.79
CA ASP A 110 -14.00 -7.00 3.54
C ASP A 110 -14.65 -5.61 3.70
N ASN A 111 -13.85 -4.54 3.67
CA ASN A 111 -14.30 -3.19 4.06
C ASN A 111 -14.30 -2.17 2.90
N ASN A 112 -14.14 -2.62 1.65
CA ASN A 112 -14.04 -1.73 0.49
C ASN A 112 -14.85 -2.26 -0.69
N SER A 113 -15.17 -1.36 -1.62
CA SER A 113 -15.67 -1.73 -2.94
C SER A 113 -14.51 -2.20 -3.82
N VAL A 114 -14.71 -3.35 -4.49
CA VAL A 114 -13.74 -3.94 -5.41
C VAL A 114 -14.30 -3.94 -6.82
N GLN A 115 -13.55 -3.36 -7.76
CA GLN A 115 -13.89 -3.36 -9.18
C GLN A 115 -12.83 -4.12 -9.97
N TRP A 116 -13.26 -5.02 -10.86
CA TRP A 116 -12.37 -5.70 -11.79
C TRP A 116 -12.25 -4.85 -13.05
N VAL A 117 -11.10 -4.19 -13.21
CA VAL A 117 -10.88 -3.20 -14.27
C VAL A 117 -10.03 -3.80 -15.37
N GLY A 118 -10.45 -3.55 -16.61
CA GLY A 118 -9.68 -3.86 -17.80
C GLY A 118 -9.91 -5.25 -18.39
N ASP A 119 -9.07 -5.62 -19.35
CA ASP A 119 -9.25 -6.82 -20.17
C ASP A 119 -8.51 -8.02 -19.57
N PHE A 120 -9.23 -8.82 -18.77
CA PHE A 120 -8.72 -10.05 -18.16
C PHE A 120 -8.69 -11.19 -19.18
N VAL A 121 -7.78 -11.10 -20.14
CA VAL A 121 -7.57 -12.12 -21.17
C VAL A 121 -6.22 -12.80 -21.02
N GLU A 122 -6.27 -14.12 -21.02
CA GLU A 122 -5.17 -15.07 -21.11
C GLU A 122 -5.29 -15.89 -22.41
N ASP A 123 -5.01 -15.30 -23.57
CA ASP A 123 -4.78 -16.19 -24.71
C ASP A 123 -3.44 -16.90 -24.48
N GLY A 124 -3.43 -18.24 -24.50
CA GLY A 124 -2.23 -19.05 -24.25
C GLY A 124 -1.08 -18.78 -25.23
N THR A 125 -1.29 -17.91 -26.21
CA THR A 125 -0.33 -17.42 -27.17
C THR A 125 0.41 -16.15 -26.72
N ASN A 126 -0.11 -15.40 -25.75
CA ASN A 126 0.39 -14.06 -25.46
C ASN A 126 0.28 -13.61 -23.99
N MET A 127 0.57 -14.53 -23.06
CA MET A 127 0.70 -14.25 -21.62
C MET A 127 1.72 -13.14 -21.27
N TYR A 128 2.52 -12.66 -22.23
CA TYR A 128 3.61 -11.72 -22.01
C TYR A 128 3.35 -10.29 -22.51
N THR A 129 2.34 -10.03 -23.35
CA THR A 129 2.13 -8.68 -23.92
C THR A 129 0.85 -7.99 -23.46
N ARG A 130 -0.06 -8.69 -22.78
CA ARG A 130 -1.26 -8.07 -22.22
C ARG A 130 -0.95 -7.49 -20.83
N HIS A 131 -1.26 -6.21 -20.64
CA HIS A 131 -1.00 -5.50 -19.39
C HIS A 131 -2.14 -4.55 -19.00
N GLY A 132 -3.35 -4.94 -19.39
CA GLY A 132 -4.52 -4.09 -19.39
C GLY A 132 -5.52 -4.40 -18.28
N SER A 133 -5.17 -5.11 -17.21
CA SER A 133 -6.13 -5.52 -16.17
C SER A 133 -5.61 -5.47 -14.72
N GLY A 134 -6.54 -5.46 -13.77
CA GLY A 134 -6.30 -5.50 -12.33
C GLY A 134 -7.55 -5.23 -11.50
N ILE A 135 -7.42 -5.18 -10.18
CA ILE A 135 -8.52 -4.80 -9.29
C ILE A 135 -8.33 -3.38 -8.77
N LEU A 136 -9.41 -2.61 -8.74
CA LEU A 136 -9.46 -1.24 -8.25
C LEU A 136 -10.30 -1.18 -6.98
N ILE A 137 -9.68 -0.78 -5.88
CA ILE A 137 -10.27 -0.68 -4.55
C ILE A 137 -10.68 0.78 -4.31
N ASN A 138 -11.97 1.03 -4.05
CA ASN A 138 -12.54 2.37 -3.80
C ASN A 138 -12.10 3.46 -4.79
N ASN A 139 -11.87 3.11 -6.06
CA ASN A 139 -11.36 4.02 -7.08
C ASN A 139 -10.03 4.71 -6.69
N SER A 140 -9.24 4.10 -5.81
CA SER A 140 -8.06 4.70 -5.16
C SER A 140 -6.82 3.81 -5.20
N LEU A 141 -6.95 2.55 -4.81
CA LEU A 141 -5.84 1.58 -4.83
C LEU A 141 -6.04 0.60 -5.98
N PHE A 142 -5.23 0.75 -7.05
CA PHE A 142 -5.19 -0.20 -8.14
C PHE A 142 -4.10 -1.24 -7.91
N LEU A 143 -4.49 -2.51 -7.97
CA LEU A 143 -3.60 -3.68 -7.90
C LEU A 143 -3.58 -4.35 -9.28
N PRO A 144 -2.53 -4.12 -10.09
CA PRO A 144 -2.41 -4.75 -11.40
C PRO A 144 -2.46 -6.28 -11.35
N ALA A 145 -3.07 -6.90 -12.35
CA ALA A 145 -2.98 -8.33 -12.61
C ALA A 145 -1.60 -8.66 -13.21
N ALA A 146 -0.59 -8.67 -12.35
CA ALA A 146 0.81 -8.80 -12.73
C ALA A 146 1.33 -10.24 -12.69
N GLY A 147 0.47 -11.22 -12.40
CA GLY A 147 0.85 -12.62 -12.23
C GLY A 147 1.81 -12.87 -11.07
N SER A 148 2.37 -14.07 -11.03
CA SER A 148 3.42 -14.50 -10.10
C SER A 148 4.49 -15.29 -10.85
N ASN A 149 5.68 -15.44 -10.29
CA ASN A 149 6.69 -16.34 -10.84
C ASN A 149 6.72 -17.64 -10.04
N TYR A 150 6.77 -18.77 -10.75
CA TYR A 150 6.80 -20.09 -10.16
C TYR A 150 8.14 -20.36 -9.45
N TYR A 151 8.08 -20.89 -8.24
CA TYR A 151 9.24 -21.04 -7.35
C TYR A 151 10.38 -21.91 -7.89
N VAL A 152 10.07 -22.88 -8.76
CA VAL A 152 11.06 -23.86 -9.28
C VAL A 152 11.93 -23.27 -10.38
N ASN A 153 11.33 -22.55 -11.33
CA ASN A 153 11.98 -22.17 -12.59
C ASN A 153 11.77 -20.71 -12.97
N GLY A 154 11.02 -19.96 -12.16
CA GLY A 154 10.75 -18.55 -12.41
C GLY A 154 9.75 -18.26 -13.49
N ASN A 155 9.08 -19.27 -14.04
CA ASN A 155 8.10 -19.06 -15.09
C ASN A 155 6.98 -18.15 -14.60
N LEU A 156 6.65 -17.15 -15.42
CA LEU A 156 5.55 -16.24 -15.15
C LEU A 156 4.23 -16.99 -15.30
N PHE A 157 3.47 -17.05 -14.21
CA PHE A 157 2.13 -17.58 -14.15
C PHE A 157 1.12 -16.45 -14.27
N SER A 158 0.21 -16.59 -15.24
CA SER A 158 -1.05 -15.86 -15.30
C SER A 158 -0.93 -14.33 -15.28
N ASN A 159 -0.01 -13.80 -16.09
CA ASN A 159 0.15 -12.36 -16.26
C ASN A 159 -1.02 -11.80 -17.07
N ASN A 160 -1.72 -10.80 -16.52
CA ASN A 160 -2.96 -10.19 -17.03
C ASN A 160 -4.29 -10.88 -16.69
N ALA A 161 -4.29 -12.04 -16.03
CA ALA A 161 -5.54 -12.58 -15.47
C ALA A 161 -5.50 -12.85 -13.96
N SER A 162 -4.32 -12.82 -13.34
CA SER A 162 -4.17 -12.92 -11.89
C SER A 162 -3.20 -11.90 -11.29
N GLY A 163 -3.30 -11.71 -9.99
CA GLY A 163 -2.35 -10.97 -9.18
C GLY A 163 -2.04 -11.73 -7.88
N ALA A 164 -0.78 -11.64 -7.45
CA ALA A 164 -0.30 -12.18 -6.19
C ALA A 164 0.48 -11.11 -5.44
N TYR A 165 0.06 -10.83 -4.21
CA TYR A 165 0.58 -9.75 -3.37
C TYR A 165 0.98 -10.31 -2.03
N TRP A 166 2.24 -10.10 -1.66
CA TRP A 166 2.76 -10.62 -0.41
C TRP A 166 2.08 -10.01 0.81
N SER A 167 2.04 -10.82 1.88
CA SER A 167 1.86 -10.34 3.23
C SER A 167 3.02 -10.76 4.13
N THR A 168 3.18 -10.10 5.28
CA THR A 168 4.15 -10.47 6.31
C THR A 168 3.77 -11.74 7.09
N THR A 169 2.52 -12.21 6.98
CA THR A 169 2.01 -13.31 7.81
C THR A 169 2.43 -14.67 7.27
N VAL A 170 3.11 -15.48 8.09
CA VAL A 170 3.49 -16.88 7.78
C VAL A 170 2.31 -17.85 8.02
N THR A 171 2.33 -19.03 7.39
CA THR A 171 1.21 -20.00 7.48
C THR A 171 1.39 -21.09 8.53
N GLY A 172 2.49 -21.09 9.30
CA GLY A 172 2.87 -22.21 10.18
C GLY A 172 3.48 -23.40 9.44
N TRP A 173 3.52 -23.37 8.10
CA TRP A 173 4.22 -24.32 7.25
C TRP A 173 5.52 -23.69 6.75
N ALA A 174 6.64 -24.41 6.88
CA ALA A 174 7.99 -23.84 6.73
C ALA A 174 8.23 -23.01 5.45
N ASN A 175 7.66 -23.42 4.32
CA ASN A 175 7.90 -22.82 3.01
C ASN A 175 6.81 -21.88 2.52
N TYR A 176 5.78 -21.61 3.33
CA TYR A 176 4.61 -20.89 2.86
C TYR A 176 4.35 -19.63 3.69
N ALA A 177 3.90 -18.60 2.99
CA ALA A 177 3.40 -17.37 3.59
C ALA A 177 2.06 -17.00 2.96
N LYS A 178 1.28 -16.20 3.67
CA LYS A 178 0.00 -15.71 3.19
C LYS A 178 0.23 -14.55 2.22
N GLY A 179 -0.73 -14.38 1.32
CA GLY A 179 -0.82 -13.20 0.47
C GLY A 179 -2.25 -12.94 0.03
N LEU A 180 -2.47 -11.78 -0.57
CA LEU A 180 -3.66 -11.51 -1.35
C LEU A 180 -3.47 -12.07 -2.75
N THR A 181 -4.44 -12.85 -3.20
CA THR A 181 -4.46 -13.42 -4.54
C THR A 181 -5.79 -13.13 -5.19
N PHE A 182 -5.76 -12.85 -6.49
CA PHE A 182 -6.97 -12.75 -7.27
C PHE A 182 -6.76 -13.30 -8.67
N MET A 183 -7.81 -13.85 -9.26
CA MET A 183 -7.81 -14.34 -10.62
C MET A 183 -9.19 -14.17 -11.24
N LYS A 184 -9.24 -13.85 -12.53
CA LYS A 184 -10.46 -13.93 -13.34
C LYS A 184 -10.26 -14.95 -14.44
N ALA A 185 -10.96 -16.07 -14.34
CA ALA A 185 -10.88 -17.14 -15.31
C ALA A 185 -11.60 -16.73 -16.61
N LEU A 186 -10.90 -16.86 -17.73
CA LEU A 186 -11.36 -16.50 -19.07
C LEU A 186 -12.70 -17.13 -19.47
N LEU A 187 -12.79 -18.45 -19.39
CA LEU A 187 -13.88 -19.21 -20.02
C LEU A 187 -15.16 -19.20 -19.18
N SER A 188 -15.03 -19.11 -17.87
CA SER A 188 -16.17 -19.13 -16.94
C SER A 188 -16.58 -17.74 -16.45
N ASN A 189 -15.78 -16.70 -16.73
CA ASN A 189 -15.87 -15.40 -16.08
C ASN A 189 -15.84 -15.46 -14.54
N ASN A 190 -15.44 -16.60 -13.96
CA ASN A 190 -15.36 -16.76 -12.52
C ASN A 190 -14.24 -15.90 -11.96
N GLN A 191 -14.56 -15.17 -10.91
CA GLN A 191 -13.65 -14.29 -10.19
C GLN A 191 -13.34 -14.92 -8.84
N THR A 192 -12.06 -14.99 -8.51
CA THR A 192 -11.59 -15.38 -7.18
C THR A 192 -10.78 -14.24 -6.60
N LEU A 193 -11.06 -13.87 -5.35
CA LEU A 193 -10.32 -12.88 -4.59
C LEU A 193 -10.23 -13.40 -3.16
N ASN A 194 -9.02 -13.71 -2.71
CA ASN A 194 -8.81 -14.41 -1.47
C ASN A 194 -7.55 -13.93 -0.77
N VAL A 195 -7.57 -13.99 0.55
CA VAL A 195 -6.39 -13.82 1.41
C VAL A 195 -6.19 -15.10 2.21
N GLY A 196 -4.93 -15.50 2.36
CA GLY A 196 -4.57 -16.67 3.15
C GLY A 196 -4.29 -17.93 2.35
N PHE A 197 -4.24 -17.85 1.01
CA PHE A 197 -3.56 -18.88 0.23
C PHE A 197 -2.08 -18.96 0.63
N SER A 198 -1.60 -20.19 0.81
CA SER A 198 -0.19 -20.51 1.02
C SER A 198 0.57 -20.31 -0.29
N ILE A 199 1.23 -19.16 -0.46
CA ILE A 199 2.16 -18.93 -1.55
C ILE A 199 3.54 -19.43 -1.10
N ASP A 200 4.19 -20.25 -1.91
CA ASP A 200 5.55 -20.71 -1.62
C ASP A 200 6.48 -19.48 -1.56
N LYS A 201 7.24 -19.33 -0.47
CA LYS A 201 8.12 -18.19 -0.21
C LYS A 201 9.16 -17.96 -1.30
N ASN A 202 9.51 -18.99 -2.07
CA ASN A 202 10.44 -18.90 -3.19
C ASN A 202 9.78 -18.48 -4.50
N SER A 203 8.44 -18.34 -4.53
CA SER A 203 7.72 -17.74 -5.65
C SER A 203 8.00 -16.25 -5.75
N GLY A 204 7.89 -15.69 -6.95
CA GLY A 204 7.90 -14.24 -7.14
C GLY A 204 6.49 -13.69 -7.02
N ALA A 205 6.23 -12.81 -6.06
CA ALA A 205 4.98 -12.06 -5.99
C ALA A 205 5.25 -10.56 -5.83
N ASN A 206 4.24 -9.73 -6.08
CA ASN A 206 4.39 -8.29 -5.95
C ASN A 206 4.36 -7.84 -4.49
N VAL A 207 5.00 -6.71 -4.22
CA VAL A 207 4.91 -6.00 -2.94
C VAL A 207 4.21 -4.67 -3.18
N ARG A 208 3.08 -4.47 -2.51
CA ARG A 208 2.37 -3.20 -2.41
C ARG A 208 2.47 -2.71 -0.98
N CYS A 209 3.38 -1.78 -0.73
CA CYS A 209 3.67 -1.34 0.63
C CYS A 209 2.52 -0.53 1.23
N ILE A 210 2.28 -0.72 2.52
CA ILE A 210 1.36 0.06 3.34
C ILE A 210 2.17 1.01 4.23
N LYS A 211 1.67 2.22 4.44
CA LYS A 211 2.27 3.17 5.38
C LYS A 211 2.24 2.57 6.78
N GLU A 212 3.38 2.63 7.47
CA GLU A 212 3.43 2.28 8.87
C GLU A 212 2.45 3.17 9.67
N PRO A 213 1.70 2.59 10.62
CA PRO A 213 0.86 3.40 11.47
C PRO A 213 1.74 4.31 12.30
N VAL A 214 1.25 5.52 12.58
CA VAL A 214 1.87 6.36 13.59
C VAL A 214 1.43 5.82 14.95
N SER A 215 2.22 4.91 15.50
CA SER A 215 1.87 4.17 16.71
C SER A 215 2.30 4.90 17.97
N PHE A 216 1.45 4.88 18.98
CA PHE A 216 1.78 5.16 20.37
C PHE A 216 1.41 3.93 21.20
N PRO A 217 1.80 3.81 22.48
CA PRO A 217 1.54 2.59 23.24
C PRO A 217 0.05 2.23 23.23
N ASN A 218 -0.30 1.03 22.75
CA ASN A 218 -1.67 0.51 22.59
C ASN A 218 -2.59 1.34 21.68
N GLY A 219 -2.05 2.16 20.77
CA GLY A 219 -2.87 2.89 19.83
C GLY A 219 -2.13 3.39 18.58
N ILE A 220 -2.90 3.86 17.59
CA ILE A 220 -2.40 4.30 16.30
C ILE A 220 -3.13 5.58 15.84
N LEU A 221 -2.43 6.42 15.08
CA LEU A 221 -3.02 7.50 14.30
C LEU A 221 -3.09 7.13 12.82
N TYR A 222 -4.21 7.41 12.17
CA TYR A 222 -4.41 7.15 10.73
C TYR A 222 -5.48 8.07 10.12
N PRO A 223 -5.54 8.21 8.78
CA PRO A 223 -4.47 7.87 7.85
C PRO A 223 -3.27 8.82 8.06
N ASN A 224 -2.08 8.39 7.66
CA ASN A 224 -0.93 9.27 7.48
C ASN A 224 -0.32 8.94 6.10
N PRO A 225 -0.15 9.88 5.16
CA PRO A 225 -0.56 11.29 5.23
C PRO A 225 -2.07 11.50 5.43
N VAL A 226 -2.40 12.60 6.11
CA VAL A 226 -3.75 13.06 6.39
C VAL A 226 -4.19 13.99 5.26
N LYS A 227 -5.38 13.78 4.72
CA LYS A 227 -6.07 14.77 3.89
C LYS A 227 -7.00 15.58 4.79
N ASP A 228 -8.27 15.20 4.83
CA ASP A 228 -9.30 15.98 5.55
C ASP A 228 -9.37 15.72 7.06
N ASN A 229 -9.16 14.47 7.48
CA ASN A 229 -9.28 14.07 8.87
C ASN A 229 -8.33 12.94 9.20
N PHE A 230 -7.85 12.90 10.44
CA PHE A 230 -7.23 11.72 11.03
C PHE A 230 -8.02 11.24 12.25
N PHE A 231 -7.70 10.02 12.67
CA PHE A 231 -8.37 9.26 13.70
C PHE A 231 -7.32 8.73 14.68
N VAL A 232 -7.77 8.48 15.90
CA VAL A 232 -6.99 7.87 16.96
C VAL A 232 -7.71 6.57 17.31
N ASN A 233 -7.07 5.43 17.11
CA ASN A 233 -7.57 4.16 17.63
C ASN A 233 -6.69 3.74 18.80
N ASP A 234 -7.29 3.40 19.93
CA ASP A 234 -6.62 2.90 21.13
C ASP A 234 -7.46 1.75 21.66
N ASP A 235 -6.85 0.58 21.78
CA ASP A 235 -7.53 -0.66 22.16
C ASP A 235 -7.97 -0.67 23.64
N ALA A 236 -7.63 0.35 24.43
CA ALA A 236 -8.08 0.48 25.81
C ALA A 236 -9.55 0.96 25.90
N LEU A 237 -10.36 0.17 26.61
CA LEU A 237 -11.77 0.46 26.94
C LEU A 237 -11.97 1.88 27.54
N LYS A 238 -12.80 2.72 26.88
CA LYS A 238 -13.45 3.96 27.39
C LYS A 238 -12.55 4.91 28.18
N LYS A 239 -11.37 5.24 27.64
CA LYS A 239 -10.49 6.26 28.22
C LYS A 239 -10.53 7.56 27.42
N MET A 240 -10.46 8.67 28.13
CA MET A 240 -10.29 9.98 27.52
C MET A 240 -8.84 10.13 27.05
N ILE A 241 -8.68 10.49 25.79
CA ILE A 241 -7.43 10.84 25.14
C ILE A 241 -7.51 12.30 24.73
N ARG A 242 -6.54 13.11 25.15
CA ARG A 242 -6.39 14.50 24.68
C ARG A 242 -5.39 14.56 23.55
N VAL A 243 -5.81 15.08 22.41
CA VAL A 243 -4.97 15.27 21.23
C VAL A 243 -4.72 16.75 21.03
N LYS A 244 -3.44 17.11 20.86
CA LYS A 244 -3.00 18.47 20.54
C LYS A 244 -2.10 18.44 19.32
N VAL A 245 -2.37 19.26 18.32
CA VAL A 245 -1.58 19.36 17.09
C VAL A 245 -0.82 20.68 17.09
N TYR A 246 0.48 20.62 16.81
CA TYR A 246 1.37 21.77 16.76
C TYR A 246 1.99 21.88 15.38
N ASN A 247 2.12 23.11 14.86
CA ASN A 247 2.87 23.36 13.63
C ASN A 247 4.38 23.26 13.87
N THR A 248 5.19 23.42 12.82
CA THR A 248 6.65 23.35 12.88
C THR A 248 7.30 24.44 13.75
N ALA A 249 6.60 25.55 13.99
CA ALA A 249 7.04 26.61 14.91
C ALA A 249 6.67 26.32 16.38
N GLY A 250 6.03 25.17 16.68
CA GLY A 250 5.60 24.80 18.03
C GLY A 250 4.31 25.49 18.49
N LYS A 251 3.59 26.18 17.61
CA LYS A 251 2.29 26.79 17.93
C LYS A 251 1.20 25.72 17.93
N LEU A 252 0.39 25.67 18.99
CA LEU A 252 -0.82 24.85 19.04
C LEU A 252 -1.82 25.34 17.98
N VAL A 253 -2.22 24.45 17.07
CA VAL A 253 -3.15 24.74 15.98
C VAL A 253 -4.47 23.98 16.08
N LEU A 254 -4.48 22.84 16.78
CA LEU A 254 -5.70 22.07 17.02
C LEU A 254 -5.64 21.40 18.40
N GLN A 255 -6.79 21.29 19.07
CA GLN A 255 -6.95 20.48 20.26
C GLN A 255 -8.30 19.77 20.23
N LYS A 256 -8.33 18.48 20.59
CA LYS A 256 -9.56 17.70 20.73
C LYS A 256 -9.42 16.67 21.85
N ASP A 257 -10.47 16.50 22.66
CA ASP A 257 -10.59 15.40 23.62
C ASP A 257 -11.51 14.33 23.02
N ILE A 258 -11.09 13.07 23.07
CA ILE A 258 -11.77 11.92 22.44
C ILE A 258 -11.90 10.81 23.48
N VAL A 259 -13.04 10.12 23.53
CA VAL A 259 -13.22 8.91 24.35
C VAL A 259 -13.07 7.68 23.45
N THR A 260 -12.09 6.81 23.66
CA THR A 260 -11.90 5.60 22.83
C THR A 260 -12.79 4.43 23.27
N PRO A 261 -13.14 3.47 22.39
CA PRO A 261 -12.93 3.48 20.96
C PRO A 261 -14.09 4.21 20.25
N SER A 262 -14.19 5.54 20.37
CA SER A 262 -15.07 6.31 19.49
C SER A 262 -14.43 6.45 18.10
N LYS A 263 -15.29 6.54 17.09
CA LYS A 263 -14.89 6.84 15.71
C LYS A 263 -14.79 8.34 15.44
N GLU A 264 -14.56 9.14 16.49
CA GLU A 264 -14.51 10.58 16.34
C GLU A 264 -13.27 11.00 15.54
N SER A 265 -13.52 11.68 14.43
CA SER A 265 -12.48 12.23 13.57
C SER A 265 -11.93 13.54 14.14
N ILE A 266 -10.68 13.83 13.80
CA ILE A 266 -10.01 15.09 14.06
C ILE A 266 -9.80 15.76 12.71
N SER A 267 -10.51 16.86 12.46
CA SER A 267 -10.45 17.54 11.16
C SER A 267 -9.18 18.35 11.00
N THR A 268 -8.52 18.18 9.86
CA THR A 268 -7.33 18.93 9.46
C THR A 268 -7.60 19.87 8.30
N LYS A 269 -8.84 19.99 7.81
CA LYS A 269 -9.20 20.79 6.61
C LYS A 269 -8.70 22.23 6.64
N ASP A 270 -8.71 22.86 7.82
CA ASP A 270 -8.27 24.25 7.99
C ASP A 270 -6.74 24.39 8.16
N LEU A 271 -6.01 23.28 8.15
CA LEU A 271 -4.56 23.27 8.25
C LEU A 271 -3.94 23.35 6.86
N VAL A 272 -2.87 24.13 6.73
CA VAL A 272 -2.06 24.14 5.51
C VAL A 272 -1.29 22.83 5.39
N SER A 273 -1.08 22.38 4.14
CA SER A 273 -0.28 21.19 3.86
C SER A 273 1.15 21.32 4.41
N GLY A 274 1.61 20.30 5.14
CA GLY A 274 2.86 20.37 5.89
C GLY A 274 3.01 19.27 6.94
N ILE A 275 4.09 19.35 7.73
CA ILE A 275 4.35 18.42 8.83
C ILE A 275 3.89 19.03 10.15
N TYR A 276 3.21 18.23 10.96
CA TYR A 276 2.72 18.62 12.28
C TYR A 276 3.15 17.63 13.34
N SER A 277 3.36 18.13 14.55
CA SER A 277 3.56 17.29 15.74
C SER A 277 2.23 17.07 16.45
N VAL A 278 1.91 15.83 16.77
CA VAL A 278 0.69 15.44 17.49
C VAL A 278 1.10 14.96 18.87
N LYS A 279 0.64 15.66 19.92
CA LYS A 279 0.77 15.20 21.30
C LYS A 279 -0.51 14.50 21.74
N ILE A 280 -0.37 13.25 22.14
CA ILE A 280 -1.45 12.39 22.63
C ILE A 280 -1.25 12.19 24.13
N THR A 281 -2.17 12.71 24.94
CA THR A 281 -2.14 12.55 26.39
C THR A 281 -3.22 11.58 26.83
N LYS A 282 -2.82 10.49 27.48
CA LYS A 282 -3.72 9.52 28.12
C LYS A 282 -3.11 9.06 29.44
N GLU A 283 -3.95 8.84 30.45
CA GLU A 283 -3.51 8.35 31.78
C GLU A 283 -2.36 9.16 32.40
N GLY A 284 -2.36 10.48 32.18
CA GLY A 284 -1.29 11.38 32.65
C GLY A 284 0.03 11.29 31.89
N LYS A 285 0.17 10.36 30.93
CA LYS A 285 1.34 10.23 30.05
C LYS A 285 1.09 10.93 28.72
N THR A 286 2.12 11.55 28.16
CA THR A 286 2.06 12.22 26.86
C THR A 286 3.03 11.59 25.89
N TYR A 287 2.52 11.21 24.73
CA TYR A 287 3.25 10.67 23.58
C TYR A 287 3.30 11.74 22.49
N THR A 288 4.39 11.81 21.73
CA THR A 288 4.56 12.82 20.68
C THR A 288 4.88 12.13 19.38
N GLU A 289 4.02 12.36 18.39
CA GLU A 289 4.09 11.75 17.08
C GLU A 289 4.12 12.81 15.97
N LYS A 290 4.34 12.39 14.72
CA LYS A 290 4.35 13.26 13.55
C LYS A 290 3.34 12.80 12.52
N ILE A 291 2.60 13.75 11.94
CA ILE A 291 1.69 13.53 10.81
C ILE A 291 2.04 14.46 9.65
N LYS A 292 1.80 14.01 8.42
CA LYS A 292 1.88 14.84 7.21
C LYS A 292 0.47 15.20 6.76
N VAL A 293 0.12 16.48 6.69
CA VAL A 293 -1.15 16.97 6.15
C VAL A 293 -0.98 17.32 4.66
N GLN A 294 -1.95 16.93 3.84
CA GLN A 294 -2.03 17.10 2.38
C GLN A 294 -3.46 17.50 1.97
N ASN A 295 -3.90 18.69 2.39
CA ASN A 295 -5.11 19.36 1.89
C ASN A 295 -4.84 20.08 0.56
#